data_AF-A0A959U9E8-F1
#
_entry.id   AF-A0A959U9E8-F1
#
_cell.length_a   1.000
_cell.length_b   1.000
_cell.length_c   1.000
_cell.angle_alpha   90.00
_cell.angle_beta   90.00
_cell.angle_gamma   90.00
#
_symmetry.space_group_name_H-M   'P 1'
#
loop_
_entity.id
_entity.type
_entity.pdbx_description
1 polymer ?
#
loop_
_entity_poly.entity_id
_entity_poly.type
_entity_poly.pdbx_seq_one_letter_code
_entity_poly.pdbx_strand_id
1 'polypeptide(L)'
;MKLSQILDYLKDENIPFHVVHEMELDVSPANFKKFIENGIYHITSGFNGDLNSIKNSVIICDQELENENTQLIVDNPQLVHYMVVGLFKEKQVNSIHPTAIIHPKAKIGQNVHIGEYSIVKEAIIEDNVRIESHVVIYNKVHIKKGTFIDSNSCIGPGGLVWVWNDKGERIVQPQIGGVIIEEDCHLGTDITIVRGSLAEDTRIGRGTVIAHGSKIGHGSDIGEMVHMANNISIAGNTVIGNRSFFGSGSVVPPNVKIPANTVIGAGAMVNKNFKEEYLTLVGVPAKILYKENFKSKGKGTPVPFKKN
;
A
#
# COMPACT_ATOMS: atom_id res chain seq x y z
N MET A 1 12.81 0.31 24.01
CA MET A 1 13.92 -0.40 23.34
C MET A 1 15.19 0.34 23.67
N LYS A 2 16.29 -0.36 23.98
CA LYS A 2 17.53 0.33 24.35
C LYS A 2 18.14 1.01 23.12
N LEU A 3 18.76 2.18 23.31
CA LEU A 3 19.52 2.84 22.26
C LEU A 3 20.57 1.90 21.65
N SER A 4 21.29 1.12 22.46
CA SER A 4 22.29 0.16 21.98
C SER A 4 21.74 -0.83 20.96
N GLN A 5 20.51 -1.32 21.15
CA GLN A 5 19.86 -2.22 20.20
C GLN A 5 19.56 -1.54 18.86
N ILE A 6 19.24 -0.25 18.90
CA ILE A 6 19.04 0.55 17.68
C ILE A 6 20.38 0.74 16.96
N LEU A 7 21.45 1.08 17.69
CA LEU A 7 22.78 1.26 17.11
C LEU A 7 23.30 -0.04 16.47
N ASP A 8 23.08 -1.18 17.12
CA ASP A 8 23.50 -2.48 16.59
C ASP A 8 22.70 -2.85 15.34
N TYR A 9 21.38 -2.62 15.33
CA TYR A 9 20.57 -2.78 14.13
C TYR A 9 21.07 -1.92 12.96
N LEU A 10 21.40 -0.65 13.20
CA LEU A 10 21.92 0.23 12.14
C LEU A 10 23.27 -0.25 11.60
N LYS A 11 24.13 -0.81 12.45
CA LYS A 11 25.40 -1.43 12.02
C LYS A 11 25.12 -2.67 11.17
N ASP A 12 24.22 -3.55 11.60
CA ASP A 12 23.86 -4.78 10.88
C ASP A 12 23.28 -4.48 9.49
N GLU A 13 22.47 -3.43 9.37
CA GLU A 13 21.91 -2.94 8.10
C GLU A 13 22.91 -2.11 7.27
N ASN A 14 24.16 -1.96 7.73
CA ASN A 14 25.21 -1.15 7.09
C ASN A 14 24.80 0.31 6.82
N ILE A 15 24.04 0.90 7.73
CA ILE A 15 23.63 2.30 7.66
C ILE A 15 24.71 3.16 8.32
N PRO A 16 25.36 4.10 7.61
CA PRO A 16 26.29 5.03 8.23
C PRO A 16 25.57 5.97 9.19
N PHE A 17 26.10 6.13 10.40
CA PHE A 17 25.60 7.09 11.38
C PHE A 17 26.72 7.66 12.25
N HIS A 18 26.50 8.84 12.80
CA HIS A 18 27.32 9.44 13.85
C HIS A 18 26.45 9.77 15.06
N VAL A 19 26.94 9.48 16.27
CA VAL A 19 26.20 9.71 17.52
C VAL A 19 26.77 10.94 18.22
N VAL A 20 25.91 11.88 18.60
CA VAL A 20 26.23 13.05 19.42
C VAL A 20 25.42 13.01 20.71
N HIS A 21 26.01 13.43 21.84
CA HIS A 21 25.38 13.40 23.17
C HIS A 21 24.77 12.02 23.51
N GLU A 22 25.55 10.94 23.33
CA GLU A 22 25.09 9.58 23.61
C GLU A 22 24.69 9.43 25.09
N MET A 23 23.43 9.07 25.31
CA MET A 23 22.87 8.74 26.62
C MET A 23 22.33 7.31 26.59
N GLU A 24 22.47 6.58 27.70
CA GLU A 24 21.77 5.31 27.85
C GLU A 24 20.27 5.56 28.05
N LEU A 25 19.49 5.26 27.02
CA LEU A 25 18.05 5.52 27.00
C LEU A 25 17.26 4.26 26.61
N ASP A 26 16.13 4.06 27.28
CA ASP A 26 15.06 3.17 26.84
C ASP A 26 14.01 3.98 26.09
N VAL A 27 14.03 3.88 24.77
CA VAL A 27 13.23 4.75 23.89
C VAL A 27 11.95 4.10 23.37
N SER A 28 10.99 4.95 22.99
CA SER A 28 9.69 4.61 22.42
C SER A 28 9.37 5.46 21.18
N PRO A 29 8.58 4.95 20.21
CA PRO A 29 8.17 5.75 19.05
C PRO A 29 7.36 6.99 19.47
N ALA A 30 7.68 8.14 18.89
CA ALA A 30 7.03 9.41 19.20
C ALA A 30 6.65 10.19 17.93
N ASN A 31 5.87 11.25 18.10
CA ASN A 31 5.48 12.15 17.00
C ASN A 31 5.41 13.62 17.46
N PHE A 32 5.50 14.54 16.50
CA PHE A 32 5.51 15.98 16.78
C PHE A 32 4.17 16.57 17.26
N LYS A 33 3.07 15.80 17.34
CA LYS A 33 1.81 16.29 17.93
C LYS A 33 1.80 16.20 19.45
N LYS A 34 2.56 15.26 20.03
CA LYS A 34 2.70 15.09 21.47
C LYS A 34 4.12 14.63 21.79
N PHE A 35 4.93 15.56 22.28
CA PHE A 35 6.25 15.23 22.79
C PHE A 35 6.14 14.40 24.06
N ILE A 36 6.97 13.37 24.12
CA ILE A 36 7.23 12.51 25.26
C ILE A 36 8.73 12.49 25.54
N GLU A 37 9.10 12.27 26.79
CA GLU A 37 10.47 11.89 27.14
C GLU A 37 10.78 10.50 26.61
N ASN A 38 12.06 10.21 26.35
CA ASN A 38 12.53 8.96 25.75
C ASN A 38 11.86 8.65 24.40
N GLY A 39 11.51 9.70 23.63
CA GLY A 39 10.92 9.55 22.31
C GLY A 39 11.98 9.36 21.21
N ILE A 40 11.59 8.73 20.10
CA ILE A 40 12.38 8.70 18.86
C ILE A 40 11.72 9.62 17.82
N TYR A 41 12.44 10.67 17.43
CA TYR A 41 11.99 11.67 16.47
C TYR A 41 12.90 11.69 15.24
N HIS A 42 12.41 12.21 14.11
CA HIS A 42 13.27 12.55 12.98
C HIS A 42 13.13 14.01 12.62
N ILE A 43 14.25 14.68 12.38
CA ILE A 43 14.31 16.10 12.05
C ILE A 43 15.21 16.24 10.81
N THR A 44 14.73 16.97 9.82
CA THR A 44 15.54 17.30 8.63
C THR A 44 15.84 18.79 8.62
N SER A 45 16.86 19.18 7.86
CA SER A 45 17.15 20.57 7.51
C SER A 45 15.87 21.34 7.14
N GLY A 46 15.69 22.50 7.77
CA GLY A 46 14.50 23.36 7.61
C GLY A 46 13.33 23.06 8.56
N PHE A 47 13.53 22.23 9.60
CA PHE A 47 12.60 22.12 10.71
C PHE A 47 12.53 23.43 11.51
N ASN A 48 11.32 23.97 11.68
CA ASN A 48 11.05 25.22 12.41
C ASN A 48 10.30 25.00 13.73
N GLY A 49 10.27 23.76 14.25
CA GLY A 49 9.64 23.47 15.53
C GLY A 49 10.58 23.73 16.72
N ASP A 50 10.01 23.76 17.92
CA ASP A 50 10.77 23.99 19.15
C ASP A 50 11.53 22.73 19.59
N LEU A 51 12.85 22.70 19.37
CA LEU A 51 13.71 21.60 19.81
C LEU A 51 13.74 21.44 21.34
N ASN A 52 13.51 22.51 22.11
CA ASN A 52 13.56 22.47 23.58
C ASN A 52 12.39 21.70 24.19
N SER A 53 11.34 21.48 23.40
CA SER A 53 10.21 20.64 23.79
C SER A 53 10.54 19.14 23.80
N ILE A 54 11.63 18.74 23.13
CA ILE A 54 12.13 17.36 23.10
C ILE A 54 13.15 17.22 24.23
N LYS A 55 12.97 16.21 25.10
CA LYS A 55 13.84 15.98 26.27
C LYS A 55 14.16 14.50 26.43
N ASN A 56 15.37 14.19 26.90
CA ASN A 56 15.87 12.83 27.16
C ASN A 56 15.48 11.83 26.05
N SER A 57 15.71 12.18 24.79
CA SER A 57 15.18 11.49 23.62
C SER A 57 16.27 11.23 22.59
N VAL A 58 15.92 10.46 21.55
CA VAL A 58 16.76 10.24 20.38
C VAL A 58 16.20 11.04 19.21
N ILE A 59 17.02 11.88 18.62
CA ILE A 59 16.69 12.66 17.43
C ILE A 59 17.53 12.13 16.27
N ILE A 60 16.87 11.57 15.27
CA ILE A 60 17.51 11.17 14.01
C ILE A 60 17.54 12.40 13.10
N CYS A 61 18.71 12.86 12.68
CA CYS A 61 18.88 14.12 11.95
C CYS A 61 19.92 14.06 10.84
N ASP A 62 19.89 15.02 9.91
CA ASP A 62 20.82 15.13 8.78
C ASP A 62 22.05 16.01 9.10
N GLN A 63 22.01 16.69 10.24
CA GLN A 63 23.07 17.54 10.76
C GLN A 63 22.96 17.64 12.29
N GLU A 64 24.06 18.03 12.94
CA GLU A 64 24.06 18.31 14.37
C GLU A 64 23.11 19.48 14.69
N LEU A 65 22.31 19.31 15.74
CA LEU A 65 21.34 20.28 16.22
C LEU A 65 21.82 20.88 17.54
N GLU A 66 21.50 22.14 17.78
CA GLU A 66 21.79 22.82 19.04
C GLU A 66 20.83 22.34 20.14
N ASN A 67 21.07 21.14 20.68
CA ASN A 67 20.21 20.47 21.64
C ASN A 67 20.91 19.33 22.40
N GLU A 68 20.53 19.10 23.65
CA GLU A 68 21.17 18.14 24.58
C GLU A 68 20.70 16.68 24.44
N ASN A 69 19.71 16.39 23.58
CA ASN A 69 19.26 15.03 23.31
C ASN A 69 20.33 14.21 22.57
N THR A 70 20.24 12.89 22.65
CA THR A 70 21.06 12.01 21.82
C THR A 70 20.68 12.19 20.36
N GLN A 71 21.66 12.43 19.50
CA GLN A 71 21.45 12.68 18.08
C GLN A 71 22.07 11.55 17.26
N LEU A 72 21.28 11.00 16.33
CA LEU A 72 21.74 10.04 15.33
C LEU A 72 21.80 10.75 13.98
N ILE A 73 23.00 11.21 13.62
CA ILE A 73 23.24 11.93 12.38
C ILE A 73 23.38 10.92 11.24
N VAL A 74 22.52 11.02 10.22
CA VAL A 74 22.40 10.10 9.09
C VAL A 74 22.02 10.83 7.80
N ASP A 75 22.31 10.25 6.64
CA ASP A 75 22.01 10.88 5.34
C ASP A 75 20.51 11.04 5.06
N ASN A 76 19.67 10.12 5.54
CA ASN A 76 18.22 10.15 5.34
C ASN A 76 17.46 9.91 6.66
N PRO A 77 17.22 10.98 7.44
CA PRO A 77 16.65 10.85 8.78
C PRO A 77 15.27 10.20 8.81
N GLN A 78 14.43 10.52 7.81
CA GLN A 78 13.08 9.97 7.72
C GLN A 78 13.10 8.46 7.43
N LEU A 79 13.98 8.01 6.52
CA LEU A 79 14.14 6.59 6.22
C LEU A 79 14.59 5.81 7.46
N VAL A 80 15.67 6.28 8.10
CA VAL A 80 16.23 5.62 9.29
C VAL A 80 15.20 5.58 10.41
N HIS A 81 14.44 6.66 10.61
CA HIS A 81 13.33 6.68 11.57
C HIS A 81 12.27 5.62 11.27
N TYR A 82 11.88 5.44 10.02
CA TYR A 82 10.90 4.43 9.64
C TYR A 82 11.42 3.01 9.88
N MET A 83 12.71 2.77 9.61
CA MET A 83 13.37 1.49 9.90
C MET A 83 13.40 1.21 11.40
N VAL A 84 13.84 2.18 12.21
CA VAL A 84 13.95 2.05 13.67
C VAL A 84 12.58 1.88 14.33
N VAL A 85 11.58 2.69 13.96
CA VAL A 85 10.21 2.52 14.47
C VAL A 85 9.63 1.17 14.05
N GLY A 86 10.05 0.63 12.91
CA GLY A 86 9.72 -0.73 12.46
C GLY A 86 10.09 -1.83 13.46
N LEU A 87 11.16 -1.65 14.24
CA LEU A 87 11.61 -2.63 15.26
C LEU A 87 10.63 -2.79 16.42
N PHE A 88 9.73 -1.82 16.62
CA PHE A 88 8.71 -1.85 17.68
C PHE A 88 7.44 -2.59 17.26
N LYS A 89 7.32 -3.00 15.99
CA LYS A 89 6.18 -3.80 15.54
C LYS A 89 6.21 -5.16 16.25
N GLU A 90 5.05 -5.59 16.72
CA GLU A 90 4.89 -6.94 17.26
C GLU A 90 5.28 -7.97 16.21
N LYS A 91 6.13 -8.93 16.59
CA LYS A 91 6.47 -10.06 15.72
C LYS A 91 5.25 -10.94 15.58
N GLN A 92 4.61 -10.89 14.42
CA GLN A 92 3.45 -11.72 14.17
C GLN A 92 3.87 -13.15 13.86
N VAL A 93 3.13 -14.10 14.42
CA VAL A 93 3.41 -15.53 14.26
C VAL A 93 2.70 -16.03 13.01
N ASN A 94 3.47 -16.66 12.11
CA ASN A 94 2.92 -17.34 10.95
C ASN A 94 2.21 -18.61 11.42
N SER A 95 0.88 -18.57 11.34
CA SER A 95 0.01 -19.69 11.72
C SER A 95 -1.35 -19.53 11.05
N ILE A 96 -2.04 -20.65 10.88
CA ILE A 96 -3.43 -20.68 10.43
C ILE A 96 -4.27 -20.76 11.69
N HIS A 97 -5.12 -19.75 11.92
CA HIS A 97 -5.96 -19.72 13.11
C HIS A 97 -6.99 -20.86 13.09
N PRO A 98 -7.30 -21.52 14.23
CA PRO A 98 -8.23 -22.65 14.28
C PRO A 98 -9.67 -22.36 13.79
N THR A 99 -10.06 -21.08 13.75
CA THR A 99 -11.38 -20.67 13.25
C THR A 99 -11.40 -20.34 11.75
N ALA A 100 -10.25 -20.37 11.08
CA ALA A 100 -10.17 -20.22 9.64
C ALA A 100 -10.73 -21.47 8.95
N ILE A 101 -11.50 -21.28 7.88
CA ILE A 101 -12.09 -22.36 7.09
C ILE A 101 -11.34 -22.46 5.77
N ILE A 102 -10.58 -23.54 5.59
CA ILE A 102 -9.79 -23.77 4.38
C ILE A 102 -10.38 -24.96 3.64
N HIS A 103 -10.67 -24.74 2.36
CA HIS A 103 -11.16 -25.80 1.48
C HIS A 103 -10.09 -26.90 1.32
N PRO A 104 -10.44 -28.20 1.35
CA PRO A 104 -9.45 -29.29 1.33
C PRO A 104 -8.54 -29.33 0.09
N LYS A 105 -8.96 -28.70 -1.01
CA LYS A 105 -8.17 -28.59 -2.25
C LYS A 105 -7.37 -27.28 -2.37
N ALA A 106 -7.49 -26.37 -1.40
CA ALA A 106 -6.66 -25.18 -1.38
C ALA A 106 -5.18 -25.58 -1.27
N LYS A 107 -4.32 -24.88 -1.99
CA LYS A 107 -2.86 -25.08 -1.90
C LYS A 107 -2.28 -23.96 -1.05
N ILE A 108 -1.70 -24.31 0.07
CA ILE A 108 -1.13 -23.36 1.03
C ILE A 108 0.39 -23.58 1.11
N GLY A 109 1.15 -22.50 0.92
CA GLY A 109 2.61 -22.49 1.01
C GLY A 109 3.14 -22.52 2.44
N GLN A 110 4.46 -22.35 2.55
CA GLN A 110 5.17 -22.30 3.82
C GLN A 110 5.03 -20.93 4.49
N ASN A 111 5.09 -20.90 5.83
CA ASN A 111 5.07 -19.67 6.61
C ASN A 111 3.87 -18.75 6.33
N VAL A 112 2.74 -19.32 5.90
CA VAL A 112 1.51 -18.57 5.65
C VAL A 112 0.82 -18.24 6.99
N HIS A 113 0.32 -17.01 7.09
CA HIS A 113 -0.60 -16.62 8.16
C HIS A 113 -2.02 -16.47 7.61
N ILE A 114 -2.99 -17.07 8.31
CA ILE A 114 -4.43 -16.89 8.02
C ILE A 114 -5.13 -16.61 9.35
N GLY A 115 -5.65 -15.39 9.49
CA GLY A 115 -6.33 -14.90 10.68
C GLY A 115 -7.71 -15.52 10.94
N GLU A 116 -8.33 -15.07 12.02
CA GLU A 116 -9.58 -15.57 12.55
C GLU A 116 -10.72 -15.46 11.52
N TYR A 117 -11.55 -16.51 11.43
CA TYR A 117 -12.79 -16.51 10.64
C TYR A 117 -12.61 -16.20 9.14
N SER A 118 -11.38 -16.25 8.64
CA SER A 118 -11.10 -16.16 7.21
C SER A 118 -11.53 -17.43 6.49
N ILE A 119 -12.03 -17.28 5.27
CA ILE A 119 -12.51 -18.38 4.43
C ILE A 119 -11.65 -18.43 3.16
N VAL A 120 -10.96 -19.54 2.95
CA VAL A 120 -10.16 -19.81 1.75
C VAL A 120 -10.81 -20.95 0.98
N LYS A 121 -11.36 -20.66 -0.21
CA LYS A 121 -11.93 -21.68 -1.10
C LYS A 121 -10.84 -22.41 -1.91
N GLU A 122 -11.14 -22.99 -3.07
CA GLU A 122 -10.15 -23.65 -3.92
C GLU A 122 -9.22 -22.63 -4.61
N ALA A 123 -8.29 -22.10 -3.81
CA ALA A 123 -7.31 -21.06 -4.14
C ALA A 123 -5.88 -21.57 -3.96
N ILE A 124 -4.92 -20.81 -4.49
CA ILE A 124 -3.48 -21.03 -4.33
C ILE A 124 -2.91 -19.86 -3.54
N ILE A 125 -2.34 -20.16 -2.38
CA ILE A 125 -1.70 -19.21 -1.48
C ILE A 125 -0.23 -19.61 -1.37
N GLU A 126 0.68 -18.77 -1.87
CA GLU A 126 2.12 -19.06 -1.85
C GLU A 126 2.79 -18.71 -0.52
N ASP A 127 4.10 -18.94 -0.45
CA ASP A 127 4.89 -18.80 0.77
C ASP A 127 4.90 -17.38 1.35
N ASN A 128 4.94 -17.27 2.67
CA ASN A 128 5.00 -16.00 3.39
C ASN A 128 3.84 -15.04 3.09
N VAL A 129 2.74 -15.54 2.52
CA VAL A 129 1.50 -14.76 2.38
C VAL A 129 0.87 -14.59 3.75
N ARG A 130 0.37 -13.39 4.01
CA ARG A 130 -0.32 -13.04 5.24
C ARG A 130 -1.73 -12.53 4.94
N ILE A 131 -2.71 -13.21 5.50
CA ILE A 131 -4.14 -12.91 5.39
C ILE A 131 -4.66 -12.67 6.79
N GLU A 132 -5.12 -11.45 7.08
CA GLU A 132 -5.71 -11.09 8.37
C GLU A 132 -7.15 -11.64 8.52
N SER A 133 -7.80 -11.32 9.64
CA SER A 133 -9.10 -11.86 10.02
C SER A 133 -10.23 -11.47 9.05
N HIS A 134 -11.25 -12.32 8.95
CA HIS A 134 -12.46 -12.08 8.17
C HIS A 134 -12.24 -11.83 6.66
N VAL A 135 -11.13 -12.33 6.11
CA VAL A 135 -10.87 -12.26 4.66
C VAL A 135 -11.53 -13.45 3.95
N VAL A 136 -12.18 -13.19 2.82
CA VAL A 136 -12.77 -14.23 1.97
C VAL A 136 -12.01 -14.33 0.66
N ILE A 137 -11.39 -15.48 0.42
CA ILE A 137 -10.68 -15.82 -0.82
C ILE A 137 -11.49 -16.86 -1.60
N TYR A 138 -11.94 -16.52 -2.79
CA TYR A 138 -12.79 -17.39 -3.62
C TYR A 138 -11.98 -18.40 -4.47
N ASN A 139 -12.68 -19.29 -5.16
CA ASN A 139 -12.09 -20.24 -6.12
C ASN A 139 -11.35 -19.50 -7.25
N LYS A 140 -10.30 -20.13 -7.78
CA LYS A 140 -9.46 -19.60 -8.88
C LYS A 140 -8.78 -18.27 -8.52
N VAL A 141 -8.49 -18.07 -7.24
CA VAL A 141 -7.62 -16.99 -6.78
C VAL A 141 -6.22 -17.57 -6.60
N HIS A 142 -5.21 -16.87 -7.12
CA HIS A 142 -3.81 -17.17 -6.89
C HIS A 142 -3.14 -15.94 -6.27
N ILE A 143 -2.68 -16.07 -5.03
CA ILE A 143 -1.95 -15.05 -4.30
C ILE A 143 -0.50 -15.49 -4.18
N LYS A 144 0.40 -14.69 -4.75
CA LYS A 144 1.83 -14.97 -4.77
C LYS A 144 2.55 -14.52 -3.50
N LYS A 145 3.76 -15.05 -3.33
CA LYS A 145 4.57 -14.93 -2.11
C LYS A 145 4.72 -13.50 -1.59
N GLY A 146 4.85 -13.38 -0.27
CA GLY A 146 5.10 -12.10 0.41
C GLY A 146 3.94 -11.11 0.41
N THR A 147 2.79 -11.47 -0.18
CA THR A 147 1.60 -10.60 -0.21
C THR A 147 0.95 -10.50 1.17
N PHE A 148 0.56 -9.29 1.54
CA PHE A 148 -0.24 -8.98 2.72
C PHE A 148 -1.66 -8.56 2.32
N ILE A 149 -2.67 -9.14 2.97
CA ILE A 149 -4.09 -8.80 2.82
C ILE A 149 -4.69 -8.56 4.19
N ASP A 150 -5.12 -7.33 4.43
CA ASP A 150 -5.73 -6.90 5.68
C ASP A 150 -7.22 -7.28 5.76
N SER A 151 -7.76 -7.14 6.96
CA SER A 151 -9.02 -7.66 7.42
C SER A 151 -10.22 -7.19 6.59
N ASN A 152 -11.26 -8.02 6.58
CA ASN A 152 -12.55 -7.72 5.93
C ASN A 152 -12.47 -7.53 4.40
N SER A 153 -11.41 -8.03 3.77
CA SER A 153 -11.24 -7.98 2.31
C SER A 153 -11.85 -9.20 1.62
N CYS A 154 -12.31 -9.03 0.38
CA CYS A 154 -12.98 -10.06 -0.40
C CYS A 154 -12.33 -10.19 -1.78
N ILE A 155 -11.65 -11.31 -2.03
CA ILE A 155 -10.86 -11.54 -3.24
C ILE A 155 -11.52 -12.61 -4.10
N GLY A 156 -11.81 -12.23 -5.34
CA GLY A 156 -12.45 -13.06 -6.34
C GLY A 156 -13.97 -13.27 -6.19
N PRO A 157 -14.80 -12.41 -5.57
CA PRO A 157 -16.26 -12.52 -5.76
C PRO A 157 -16.62 -12.31 -7.24
N GLY A 158 -17.79 -12.81 -7.64
CA GLY A 158 -18.32 -12.60 -8.99
C GLY A 158 -18.74 -11.14 -9.22
N GLY A 159 -18.41 -10.61 -10.41
CA GLY A 159 -18.91 -9.32 -10.88
C GLY A 159 -20.40 -9.38 -11.27
N LEU A 160 -20.99 -8.19 -11.42
CA LEU A 160 -22.38 -8.03 -11.85
C LEU A 160 -22.39 -7.52 -13.28
N VAL A 161 -22.57 -8.44 -14.24
CA VAL A 161 -22.72 -8.13 -15.66
C VAL A 161 -24.05 -8.72 -16.13
N TRP A 162 -24.89 -7.93 -16.79
CA TRP A 162 -26.19 -8.38 -17.27
C TRP A 162 -26.60 -7.68 -18.56
N VAL A 163 -27.52 -8.34 -19.27
CA VAL A 163 -28.27 -7.76 -20.39
C VAL A 163 -29.77 -7.90 -20.11
N TRP A 164 -30.59 -7.17 -20.87
CA TRP A 164 -32.04 -7.33 -20.88
C TRP A 164 -32.44 -8.13 -22.10
N ASN A 165 -33.31 -9.13 -21.95
CA ASN A 165 -33.91 -9.83 -23.09
C ASN A 165 -35.15 -9.07 -23.61
N ASP A 166 -35.73 -9.54 -24.71
CA ASP A 166 -36.91 -8.92 -25.34
C ASP A 166 -38.18 -8.94 -24.45
N LYS A 167 -38.16 -9.71 -23.35
CA LYS A 167 -39.23 -9.78 -22.36
C LYS A 167 -39.01 -8.82 -21.18
N GLY A 168 -37.92 -8.05 -21.17
CA GLY A 168 -37.56 -7.16 -20.07
C GLY A 168 -36.96 -7.88 -18.85
N GLU A 169 -36.54 -9.13 -19.00
CA GLU A 169 -35.90 -9.91 -17.93
C GLU A 169 -34.39 -9.69 -17.93
N ARG A 170 -33.80 -9.62 -16.73
CA ARG A 170 -32.35 -9.49 -16.56
C ARG A 170 -31.68 -10.85 -16.70
N ILE A 171 -30.80 -10.98 -17.69
CA ILE A 171 -29.95 -12.16 -17.87
C ILE A 171 -28.54 -11.82 -17.38
N VAL A 172 -28.13 -12.47 -16.29
CA VAL A 172 -26.81 -12.26 -15.67
C VAL A 172 -25.79 -13.21 -16.31
N GLN A 173 -24.64 -12.67 -16.70
CA GLN A 173 -23.54 -13.47 -17.19
C GLN A 173 -22.77 -14.09 -16.01
N PRO A 174 -22.63 -15.43 -15.94
CA PRO A 174 -21.76 -16.07 -14.96
C PRO A 174 -20.31 -15.59 -15.10
N GLN A 175 -19.67 -15.33 -13.96
CA GLN A 175 -18.28 -14.87 -13.90
C GLN A 175 -17.38 -16.05 -13.52
N ILE A 176 -16.63 -16.56 -14.50
CA ILE A 176 -15.90 -17.83 -14.40
C ILE A 176 -14.37 -17.69 -14.45
N GLY A 177 -13.87 -16.48 -14.68
CA GLY A 177 -12.45 -16.16 -14.56
C GLY A 177 -11.96 -16.20 -13.11
N GLY A 178 -10.70 -15.83 -12.91
CA GLY A 178 -9.99 -15.84 -11.64
C GLY A 178 -9.45 -14.47 -11.22
N VAL A 179 -8.58 -14.50 -10.23
CA VAL A 179 -7.78 -13.35 -9.78
C VAL A 179 -6.35 -13.79 -9.57
N ILE A 180 -5.40 -13.00 -10.04
CA ILE A 180 -3.97 -13.18 -9.79
C ILE A 180 -3.46 -11.95 -9.03
N ILE A 181 -2.93 -12.16 -7.84
CA ILE A 181 -2.20 -11.13 -7.08
C ILE A 181 -0.74 -11.53 -7.08
N GLU A 182 0.09 -10.70 -7.70
CA GLU A 182 1.54 -10.91 -7.82
C GLU A 182 2.28 -10.69 -6.49
N GLU A 183 3.59 -10.93 -6.49
CA GLU A 183 4.44 -10.92 -5.30
C GLU A 183 4.44 -9.58 -4.58
N ASP A 184 4.67 -9.61 -3.26
CA ASP A 184 4.93 -8.44 -2.41
C ASP A 184 3.85 -7.33 -2.49
N CYS A 185 2.61 -7.70 -2.80
CA CYS A 185 1.49 -6.75 -2.79
C CYS A 185 1.04 -6.46 -1.34
N HIS A 186 0.51 -5.25 -1.11
CA HIS A 186 -0.06 -4.87 0.18
C HIS A 186 -1.48 -4.35 -0.02
N LEU A 187 -2.46 -5.09 0.48
CA LEU A 187 -3.88 -4.76 0.38
C LEU A 187 -4.41 -4.40 1.78
N GLY A 188 -4.87 -3.17 1.96
CA GLY A 188 -5.52 -2.71 3.19
C GLY A 188 -6.92 -3.29 3.39
N THR A 189 -7.61 -2.82 4.43
CA THR A 189 -8.95 -3.33 4.83
C THR A 189 -10.05 -2.96 3.83
N ASP A 190 -11.13 -3.75 3.82
CA ASP A 190 -12.33 -3.50 3.00
C ASP A 190 -11.99 -3.37 1.50
N ILE A 191 -11.09 -4.21 1.00
CA ILE A 191 -10.79 -4.29 -0.42
C ILE A 191 -11.68 -5.33 -1.08
N THR A 192 -12.14 -5.04 -2.29
CA THR A 192 -12.82 -6.03 -3.13
C THR A 192 -12.15 -6.10 -4.48
N ILE A 193 -11.63 -7.27 -4.85
CA ILE A 193 -11.06 -7.54 -6.17
C ILE A 193 -11.94 -8.55 -6.88
N VAL A 194 -12.75 -8.08 -7.82
CA VAL A 194 -13.70 -8.91 -8.56
C VAL A 194 -12.93 -9.82 -9.52
N ARG A 195 -13.33 -11.09 -9.63
CA ARG A 195 -12.74 -12.04 -10.61
C ARG A 195 -12.96 -11.59 -12.06
N GLY A 196 -12.14 -12.09 -12.98
CA GLY A 196 -12.38 -11.91 -14.41
C GLY A 196 -13.69 -12.53 -14.88
N SER A 197 -14.21 -12.05 -16.01
CA SER A 197 -15.54 -12.41 -16.50
C SER A 197 -15.57 -13.82 -17.08
N LEU A 198 -14.70 -14.12 -18.04
CA LEU A 198 -14.68 -15.40 -18.73
C LEU A 198 -13.30 -16.04 -18.75
N ALA A 199 -12.51 -15.72 -19.77
CA ALA A 199 -11.21 -16.34 -20.07
C ALA A 199 -10.05 -15.54 -19.50
N GLU A 200 -10.30 -14.30 -19.10
CA GLU A 200 -9.37 -13.41 -18.46
C GLU A 200 -9.45 -13.49 -16.93
N ASP A 201 -8.34 -13.14 -16.28
CA ASP A 201 -8.26 -12.94 -14.83
C ASP A 201 -8.14 -11.45 -14.53
N THR A 202 -8.60 -11.02 -13.35
CA THR A 202 -8.23 -9.71 -12.81
C THR A 202 -6.84 -9.82 -12.20
N ARG A 203 -5.94 -8.90 -12.53
CA ARG A 203 -4.53 -8.97 -12.12
C ARG A 203 -4.09 -7.76 -11.30
N ILE A 204 -3.36 -8.01 -10.22
CA ILE A 204 -2.66 -7.00 -9.42
C ILE A 204 -1.16 -7.24 -9.54
N GLY A 205 -0.42 -6.28 -10.11
CA GLY A 205 1.00 -6.38 -10.39
C GLY A 205 1.90 -6.26 -9.15
N ARG A 206 3.11 -6.82 -9.25
CA ARG A 206 4.08 -6.96 -8.15
C ARG A 206 4.33 -5.65 -7.41
N GLY A 207 4.41 -5.71 -6.08
CA GLY A 207 4.74 -4.56 -5.23
C GLY A 207 3.65 -3.48 -5.19
N THR A 208 2.45 -3.76 -5.69
CA THR A 208 1.33 -2.81 -5.68
C THR A 208 0.76 -2.69 -4.28
N VAL A 209 0.51 -1.45 -3.88
CA VAL A 209 -0.10 -1.10 -2.59
C VAL A 209 -1.48 -0.52 -2.86
N ILE A 210 -2.49 -1.13 -2.27
CA ILE A 210 -3.88 -0.66 -2.34
C ILE A 210 -4.35 -0.36 -0.93
N ALA A 211 -4.66 0.91 -0.66
CA ALA A 211 -5.17 1.32 0.63
C ALA A 211 -6.68 1.08 0.77
N HIS A 212 -7.16 1.35 1.98
CA HIS A 212 -8.45 0.92 2.49
C HIS A 212 -9.65 1.30 1.61
N GLY A 213 -10.68 0.45 1.58
CA GLY A 213 -11.98 0.74 0.97
C GLY A 213 -12.00 0.71 -0.57
N SER A 214 -10.94 0.25 -1.22
CA SER A 214 -10.82 0.27 -2.68
C SER A 214 -11.50 -0.93 -3.36
N LYS A 215 -12.09 -0.70 -4.53
CA LYS A 215 -12.81 -1.72 -5.32
C LYS A 215 -12.22 -1.83 -6.73
N ILE A 216 -11.90 -3.05 -7.15
CA ILE A 216 -11.31 -3.37 -8.46
C ILE A 216 -12.27 -4.27 -9.25
N GLY A 217 -12.69 -3.79 -10.41
CA GLY A 217 -13.62 -4.47 -11.31
C GLY A 217 -13.01 -5.66 -12.05
N HIS A 218 -13.88 -6.48 -12.61
CA HIS A 218 -13.52 -7.70 -13.35
C HIS A 218 -12.62 -7.42 -14.55
N GLY A 219 -11.64 -8.28 -14.81
CA GLY A 219 -10.77 -8.23 -15.99
C GLY A 219 -9.84 -7.02 -16.03
N SER A 220 -9.74 -6.27 -14.93
CA SER A 220 -8.79 -5.16 -14.83
C SER A 220 -7.37 -5.67 -14.61
N ASP A 221 -6.41 -5.00 -15.24
CA ASP A 221 -4.97 -5.29 -15.15
C ASP A 221 -4.27 -4.10 -14.50
N ILE A 222 -3.90 -4.26 -13.23
CA ILE A 222 -3.18 -3.27 -12.46
C ILE A 222 -1.69 -3.58 -12.56
N GLY A 223 -0.91 -2.63 -13.07
CA GLY A 223 0.54 -2.77 -13.24
C GLY A 223 1.33 -2.89 -11.95
N GLU A 224 2.65 -2.98 -12.07
CA GLU A 224 3.58 -3.13 -10.95
C GLU A 224 3.83 -1.81 -10.21
N MET A 225 4.09 -1.90 -8.91
CA MET A 225 4.46 -0.76 -8.06
C MET A 225 3.42 0.38 -8.13
N VAL A 226 2.14 0.05 -8.36
CA VAL A 226 1.06 1.04 -8.33
C VAL A 226 0.74 1.37 -6.87
N HIS A 227 0.48 2.63 -6.60
CA HIS A 227 0.02 3.08 -5.29
C HIS A 227 -1.41 3.62 -5.40
N MET A 228 -2.35 2.97 -4.72
CA MET A 228 -3.72 3.43 -4.59
C MET A 228 -3.96 3.88 -3.17
N ALA A 229 -4.32 5.16 -2.99
CA ALA A 229 -4.74 5.70 -1.71
C ALA A 229 -6.16 5.19 -1.34
N ASN A 230 -6.81 5.82 -0.36
CA ASN A 230 -8.08 5.30 0.16
C ASN A 230 -9.24 5.46 -0.83
N ASN A 231 -10.15 4.50 -0.83
CA ASN A 231 -11.44 4.55 -1.53
C ASN A 231 -11.31 4.73 -3.06
N ILE A 232 -10.40 4.01 -3.72
CA ILE A 232 -10.30 4.03 -5.19
C ILE A 232 -11.38 3.13 -5.80
N SER A 233 -12.01 3.60 -6.88
CA SER A 233 -12.96 2.80 -7.66
C SER A 233 -12.44 2.59 -9.08
N ILE A 234 -12.01 1.36 -9.36
CA ILE A 234 -11.58 0.92 -10.70
C ILE A 234 -12.66 0.01 -11.27
N ALA A 235 -13.29 0.42 -12.36
CA ALA A 235 -14.30 -0.40 -13.02
C ALA A 235 -13.66 -1.45 -13.96
N GLY A 236 -14.48 -2.37 -14.49
CA GLY A 236 -13.98 -3.54 -15.21
C GLY A 236 -13.22 -3.23 -16.51
N ASN A 237 -12.33 -4.16 -16.88
CA ASN A 237 -11.49 -4.10 -18.08
C ASN A 237 -10.59 -2.85 -18.17
N THR A 238 -10.24 -2.29 -17.02
CA THR A 238 -9.34 -1.13 -16.93
C THR A 238 -7.89 -1.60 -16.93
N VAL A 239 -7.00 -0.89 -17.63
CA VAL A 239 -5.56 -1.17 -17.61
C VAL A 239 -4.82 0.00 -16.98
N ILE A 240 -4.08 -0.27 -15.90
CA ILE A 240 -3.30 0.73 -15.16
C ILE A 240 -1.82 0.43 -15.33
N GLY A 241 -1.07 1.38 -15.88
CA GLY A 241 0.36 1.24 -16.08
C GLY A 241 1.16 1.34 -14.78
N ASN A 242 2.35 0.73 -14.81
CA ASN A 242 3.27 0.61 -13.67
C ASN A 242 3.60 1.96 -13.01
N ARG A 243 3.90 1.95 -11.71
CA ARG A 243 4.35 3.12 -10.93
C ARG A 243 3.39 4.31 -10.99
N SER A 244 2.11 4.04 -11.24
CA SER A 244 1.06 5.07 -11.19
C SER A 244 0.60 5.29 -9.74
N PHE A 245 0.18 6.52 -9.44
CA PHE A 245 -0.34 6.92 -8.14
C PHE A 245 -1.79 7.35 -8.26
N PHE A 246 -2.66 6.85 -7.40
CA PHE A 246 -4.08 7.22 -7.33
C PHE A 246 -4.36 7.91 -6.00
N GLY A 247 -4.66 9.20 -6.07
CA GLY A 247 -5.12 9.96 -4.92
C GLY A 247 -6.51 9.50 -4.46
N SER A 248 -6.79 9.71 -3.17
CA SER A 248 -7.97 9.17 -2.50
C SER A 248 -9.27 9.53 -3.22
N GLY A 249 -10.19 8.58 -3.33
CA GLY A 249 -11.49 8.79 -3.96
C GLY A 249 -11.46 8.97 -5.48
N SER A 250 -10.34 8.67 -6.16
CA SER A 250 -10.31 8.72 -7.63
C SER A 250 -11.08 7.56 -8.25
N VAL A 251 -11.65 7.82 -9.43
CA VAL A 251 -12.57 6.91 -10.12
C VAL A 251 -12.12 6.70 -11.56
N VAL A 252 -12.09 5.44 -11.99
CA VAL A 252 -11.77 5.04 -13.37
C VAL A 252 -12.91 4.19 -13.94
N PRO A 253 -13.67 4.70 -14.93
CA PRO A 253 -14.72 3.96 -15.61
C PRO A 253 -14.20 2.76 -16.44
N PRO A 254 -15.10 1.86 -16.90
CA PRO A 254 -14.70 0.66 -17.62
C PRO A 254 -13.93 0.94 -18.90
N ASN A 255 -13.05 0.01 -19.28
CA ASN A 255 -12.27 0.04 -20.52
C ASN A 255 -11.30 1.24 -20.67
N VAL A 256 -10.97 1.91 -19.56
CA VAL A 256 -9.99 3.00 -19.56
C VAL A 256 -8.57 2.43 -19.44
N LYS A 257 -7.63 3.01 -20.19
CA LYS A 257 -6.21 2.70 -20.17
C LYS A 257 -5.42 3.91 -19.68
N ILE A 258 -4.74 3.74 -18.56
CA ILE A 258 -3.88 4.75 -17.94
C ILE A 258 -2.42 4.31 -18.13
N PRO A 259 -1.57 5.15 -18.75
CA PRO A 259 -0.17 4.80 -19.01
C PRO A 259 0.66 4.82 -17.72
N ALA A 260 1.84 4.20 -17.77
CA ALA A 260 2.73 4.13 -16.62
C ALA A 260 3.17 5.52 -16.12
N ASN A 261 3.63 5.55 -14.88
CA ASN A 261 4.13 6.75 -14.22
C ASN A 261 3.09 7.89 -14.16
N THR A 262 1.79 7.57 -14.08
CA THR A 262 0.74 8.58 -14.05
C THR A 262 0.31 8.90 -12.62
N VAL A 263 0.16 10.19 -12.28
CA VAL A 263 -0.41 10.65 -11.02
C VAL A 263 -1.86 11.07 -11.23
N ILE A 264 -2.79 10.43 -10.55
CA ILE A 264 -4.20 10.80 -10.51
C ILE A 264 -4.46 11.57 -9.21
N GLY A 265 -4.97 12.79 -9.32
CA GLY A 265 -5.31 13.61 -8.18
C GLY A 265 -6.46 13.01 -7.35
N ALA A 266 -6.52 13.39 -6.06
CA ALA A 266 -7.62 13.01 -5.19
C ALA A 266 -8.97 13.46 -5.79
N GLY A 267 -9.97 12.58 -5.74
CA GLY A 267 -11.31 12.81 -6.28
C GLY A 267 -11.41 12.92 -7.80
N ALA A 268 -10.33 12.71 -8.56
CA ALA A 268 -10.36 12.85 -10.01
C ALA A 268 -11.12 11.70 -10.70
N MET A 269 -11.81 12.00 -11.79
CA MET A 269 -12.54 11.02 -12.61
C MET A 269 -11.88 10.87 -13.99
N VAL A 270 -11.18 9.77 -14.23
CA VAL A 270 -10.41 9.54 -15.47
C VAL A 270 -11.28 8.83 -16.50
N ASN A 271 -12.07 9.57 -17.27
CA ASN A 271 -13.11 8.99 -18.14
C ASN A 271 -12.68 8.69 -19.59
N LYS A 272 -11.38 8.73 -19.89
CA LYS A 272 -10.84 8.45 -21.23
C LYS A 272 -9.43 7.88 -21.16
N ASN A 273 -9.02 7.26 -22.26
CA ASN A 273 -7.67 6.72 -22.42
C ASN A 273 -6.62 7.83 -22.55
N PHE A 274 -5.44 7.57 -21.99
CA PHE A 274 -4.23 8.38 -22.20
C PHE A 274 -3.11 7.49 -22.74
N LYS A 275 -2.23 8.06 -23.57
CA LYS A 275 -1.13 7.34 -24.22
C LYS A 275 0.25 7.78 -23.73
N GLU A 276 0.36 9.02 -23.26
CA GLU A 276 1.62 9.62 -22.81
C GLU A 276 1.88 9.25 -21.35
N GLU A 277 3.08 8.79 -21.02
CA GLU A 277 3.48 8.56 -19.63
C GLU A 277 3.78 9.88 -18.89
N TYR A 278 4.01 9.78 -17.57
CA TYR A 278 4.43 10.91 -16.72
C TYR A 278 3.38 12.01 -16.57
N LEU A 279 2.11 11.67 -16.74
CA LEU A 279 1.01 12.61 -16.64
C LEU A 279 0.65 12.90 -15.18
N THR A 280 0.10 14.09 -14.96
CA THR A 280 -0.68 14.39 -13.75
C THR A 280 -2.10 14.72 -14.19
N LEU A 281 -3.08 13.93 -13.77
CA LEU A 281 -4.48 14.05 -14.15
C LEU A 281 -5.32 14.50 -12.96
N VAL A 282 -6.05 15.60 -13.08
CA VAL A 282 -6.84 16.19 -11.98
C VAL A 282 -8.22 16.67 -12.46
N GLY A 283 -9.20 16.67 -11.55
CA GLY A 283 -10.55 17.19 -11.79
C GLY A 283 -11.60 16.15 -12.21
N VAL A 284 -12.83 16.62 -12.42
CA VAL A 284 -13.99 15.81 -12.83
C VAL A 284 -14.67 16.52 -14.02
N PRO A 285 -14.52 16.03 -15.27
CA PRO A 285 -13.62 14.95 -15.68
C PRO A 285 -12.15 15.36 -15.58
N ALA A 286 -11.26 14.38 -15.44
CA ALA A 286 -9.84 14.61 -15.27
C ALA A 286 -9.18 15.19 -16.55
N LYS A 287 -8.32 16.19 -16.37
CA LYS A 287 -7.50 16.81 -17.43
C LYS A 287 -6.02 16.78 -17.05
N ILE A 288 -5.16 16.87 -18.06
CA ILE A 288 -3.71 16.97 -17.86
C ILE A 288 -3.40 18.29 -17.15
N LEU A 289 -2.63 18.19 -16.07
CA LEU A 289 -2.10 19.33 -15.34
C LEU A 289 -0.68 19.63 -15.82
N TYR A 290 -0.53 20.70 -16.60
CA TYR A 290 0.78 21.22 -17.01
C TYR A 290 1.40 22.07 -15.90
N LYS A 291 2.73 22.01 -15.77
CA LYS A 291 3.50 22.70 -14.71
C LYS A 291 3.30 24.22 -14.70
N GLU A 292 3.06 24.83 -15.86
CA GLU A 292 2.81 26.26 -16.04
C GLU A 292 1.47 26.73 -15.44
N ASN A 293 0.54 25.81 -15.20
CA ASN A 293 -0.78 26.11 -14.64
C ASN A 293 -0.80 26.13 -13.10
N PHE A 294 0.37 26.19 -12.44
CA PHE A 294 0.49 26.04 -10.98
C PHE A 294 1.27 27.18 -10.32
N LYS A 295 0.70 27.75 -9.24
CA LYS A 295 1.40 28.75 -8.40
C LYS A 295 2.30 28.13 -7.33
N SER A 296 2.04 26.90 -6.84
CA SER A 296 2.95 26.14 -5.96
C SER A 296 2.43 24.72 -5.67
N LYS A 297 3.23 23.65 -5.86
CA LYS A 297 2.84 22.27 -5.47
C LYS A 297 2.80 22.16 -3.94
N GLY A 298 1.76 21.53 -3.39
CA GLY A 298 1.71 21.20 -1.97
C GLY A 298 2.86 20.24 -1.60
N LYS A 299 3.49 20.46 -0.43
CA LYS A 299 4.52 19.56 0.10
C LYS A 299 3.96 18.12 0.18
N GLY A 300 4.74 17.13 -0.26
CA GLY A 300 4.36 15.71 -0.22
C GLY A 300 3.52 15.21 -1.39
N THR A 301 3.21 16.04 -2.40
CA THR A 301 2.52 15.55 -3.61
C THR A 301 3.45 14.64 -4.41
N PRO A 302 3.04 13.41 -4.75
CA PRO A 302 3.82 12.53 -5.61
C PRO A 302 4.17 13.20 -6.93
N VAL A 303 5.40 13.00 -7.38
CA VAL A 303 5.86 13.44 -8.68
C VAL A 303 5.95 12.20 -9.56
N PRO A 304 5.45 12.24 -10.81
CA PRO A 304 5.70 11.17 -11.77
C PRO A 304 7.19 10.81 -11.78
N PHE A 305 7.50 9.55 -11.54
CA PHE A 305 8.88 9.08 -11.41
C PHE A 305 9.60 9.17 -12.76
N LYS A 306 10.38 10.22 -13.03
CA LYS A 306 11.26 10.26 -14.22
C LYS A 306 12.61 9.67 -13.85
N LYS A 307 13.02 8.61 -14.54
CA LYS A 307 14.42 8.17 -14.49
C LYS A 307 15.23 9.18 -15.31
N ASN A 308 16.10 9.94 -14.65
CA ASN A 308 17.09 10.78 -15.32
C ASN A 308 18.11 9.92 -16.06
#